data_AF-A0A7W7I209-F1
#
_entry.id   AF-A0A7W7I209-F1
#
_cell.length_a   1.000
_cell.length_b   1.000
_cell.length_c   1.000
_cell.angle_alpha   90.00
_cell.angle_beta   90.00
_cell.angle_gamma   90.00
#
_symmetry.space_group_name_H-M   'P 1'
#
loop_
_entity.id
_entity.type
_entity.pdbx_description
1 polymer ?
#
loop_
_entity_poly.entity_id
_entity_poly.type
_entity_poly.pdbx_seq_one_letter_code
_entity_poly.pdbx_strand_id
1 'polypeptide(L)'
;MQAVDTARRMPVTGLLLVAAGVLAAAGSTILGDAFDWPASLDHGAADALPAFAAHATAIRLGFYLNLLSSLVLIPVAIAFSAALGPASIAVRSLTAFGVAGALAQTLGWVRWPLAVPRLADAYLAAAPGSAERAAVGASYDLINAYAGGAVGEHLGWLLQGIWAVGIGVLLARSTFLPRWLGMAGAALAAVWLPFTAASGFTGSHVGAVATIGTLTYTIWYVWLLVVGVVLLVRARRQ
;
A
#
# COMPACT_ATOMS: atom_id res chain seq x y z
N MET A 1 -17.84 20.06 23.91
CA MET A 1 -18.28 19.27 22.75
C MET A 1 -17.11 18.72 21.91
N GLN A 2 -16.10 19.52 21.55
CA GLN A 2 -14.91 19.05 20.80
C GLN A 2 -14.11 17.93 21.49
N ALA A 3 -13.85 18.02 22.81
CA ALA A 3 -13.04 17.02 23.52
C ALA A 3 -13.68 15.61 23.58
N VAL A 4 -15.01 15.54 23.68
CA VAL A 4 -15.78 14.28 23.70
C VAL A 4 -15.76 13.59 22.34
N ASP A 5 -15.76 14.38 21.26
CA ASP A 5 -15.73 13.90 19.89
C ASP A 5 -14.33 13.38 19.51
N THR A 6 -13.26 14.02 19.98
CA THR A 6 -11.87 13.54 19.82
C THR A 6 -11.63 12.22 20.57
N ALA A 7 -12.17 12.07 21.78
CA ALA A 7 -12.04 10.84 22.59
C ALA A 7 -12.68 9.61 21.91
N ARG A 8 -13.83 9.78 21.25
CA ARG A 8 -14.54 8.69 20.56
C ARG A 8 -13.89 8.29 19.21
N ARG A 9 -13.14 9.20 18.58
CA ARG A 9 -12.50 9.00 17.27
C ARG A 9 -11.17 8.23 17.36
N MET A 10 -10.44 8.35 18.47
CA MET A 10 -9.13 7.69 18.66
C MET A 10 -9.17 6.14 18.61
N PRO A 11 -10.15 5.44 19.23
CA PRO A 11 -10.25 3.99 19.12
C PRO A 11 -10.49 3.50 17.69
N VAL A 12 -11.32 4.22 16.93
CA VAL A 12 -11.66 3.84 15.55
C VAL A 12 -10.43 4.01 14.66
N THR A 13 -9.73 5.15 14.74
CA THR A 13 -8.46 5.33 14.00
C THR A 13 -7.44 4.26 14.36
N GLY A 14 -7.33 3.93 15.65
CA GLY A 14 -6.43 2.86 16.11
C GLY A 14 -6.78 1.50 15.53
N LEU A 15 -8.07 1.13 15.53
CA LEU A 15 -8.54 -0.13 14.95
C LEU A 15 -8.32 -0.18 13.43
N LEU A 16 -8.58 0.91 12.72
CA LEU A 16 -8.35 1.00 11.28
C LEU A 16 -6.87 0.83 10.93
N LEU A 17 -5.95 1.46 11.70
CA LEU A 17 -4.51 1.29 11.51
C LEU A 17 -4.06 -0.15 11.74
N VAL A 18 -4.55 -0.79 12.81
CA VAL A 18 -4.26 -2.20 13.09
C VAL A 18 -4.80 -3.10 11.96
N ALA A 19 -6.04 -2.87 11.53
CA ALA A 19 -6.65 -3.63 10.44
C ALA A 19 -5.84 -3.47 9.14
N ALA A 20 -5.47 -2.25 8.75
CA ALA A 20 -4.66 -2.01 7.56
C ALA A 20 -3.33 -2.77 7.60
N GLY A 21 -2.58 -2.67 8.71
CA GLY A 21 -1.29 -3.35 8.82
C GLY A 21 -1.40 -4.87 8.89
N VAL A 22 -2.41 -5.42 9.57
CA VAL A 22 -2.65 -6.89 9.61
C VAL A 22 -3.04 -7.43 8.24
N LEU A 23 -3.92 -6.72 7.50
CA LEU A 23 -4.31 -7.10 6.15
C LEU A 23 -3.11 -7.08 5.19
N ALA A 24 -2.29 -6.02 5.24
CA ALA A 24 -1.09 -5.91 4.42
C ALA A 24 -0.10 -7.03 4.74
N ALA A 25 0.21 -7.26 6.02
CA ALA A 25 1.14 -8.31 6.44
C ALA A 25 0.66 -9.70 5.99
N ALA A 26 -0.60 -10.04 6.24
CA ALA A 26 -1.17 -11.32 5.82
C ALA A 26 -1.12 -11.47 4.29
N GLY A 27 -1.50 -10.42 3.55
CA GLY A 27 -1.45 -10.42 2.09
C GLY A 27 -0.05 -10.63 1.55
N SER A 28 0.93 -9.85 2.02
CA SER A 28 2.33 -9.95 1.60
C SER A 28 2.97 -11.29 1.97
N THR A 29 2.66 -11.87 3.14
CA THR A 29 3.16 -13.21 3.50
C THR A 29 2.61 -14.28 2.55
N ILE A 30 1.30 -14.28 2.28
CA ILE A 30 0.70 -15.23 1.33
C ILE A 30 1.33 -15.09 -0.06
N LEU A 31 1.57 -13.86 -0.52
CA LEU A 31 2.18 -13.62 -1.82
C LEU A 31 3.66 -13.99 -1.88
N GLY A 32 4.41 -13.78 -0.80
CA GLY A 32 5.80 -14.24 -0.70
C GLY A 32 5.89 -15.75 -0.86
N ASP A 33 5.05 -16.49 -0.13
CA ASP A 33 5.05 -17.95 -0.15
C ASP A 33 4.52 -18.55 -1.47
N ALA A 34 3.48 -17.95 -2.05
CA ALA A 34 2.77 -18.52 -3.20
C ALA A 34 3.24 -17.98 -4.56
N PHE A 35 3.94 -16.85 -4.58
CA PHE A 35 4.19 -16.12 -5.82
C PHE A 35 5.56 -15.47 -5.93
N ASP A 36 6.45 -15.59 -4.93
CA ASP A 36 7.75 -14.90 -4.91
C ASP A 36 7.62 -13.37 -4.96
N TRP A 37 6.62 -12.84 -4.26
CA TRP A 37 6.41 -11.40 -4.18
C TRP A 37 7.48 -10.74 -3.27
N PRO A 38 8.00 -9.54 -3.64
CA PRO A 38 7.60 -8.69 -4.77
C PRO A 38 8.33 -8.95 -6.09
N ALA A 39 9.32 -9.86 -6.15
CA ALA A 39 10.12 -10.10 -7.35
C ALA A 39 9.25 -10.50 -8.56
N SER A 40 8.17 -11.23 -8.29
CA SER A 40 7.15 -11.63 -9.27
C SER A 40 6.52 -10.49 -10.06
N LEU A 41 6.59 -9.25 -9.58
CA LEU A 41 6.03 -8.08 -10.27
C LEU A 41 6.86 -7.68 -11.50
N ASP A 42 8.15 -8.07 -11.54
CA ASP A 42 9.06 -7.82 -12.66
C ASP A 42 8.90 -8.88 -13.78
N HIS A 43 8.15 -9.95 -13.53
CA HIS A 43 7.98 -11.04 -14.48
C HIS A 43 7.03 -10.66 -15.62
N GLY A 44 7.48 -10.96 -16.85
CA GLY A 44 6.63 -10.89 -18.04
C GLY A 44 5.59 -12.00 -18.08
N ALA A 45 4.67 -11.90 -19.05
CA ALA A 45 3.53 -12.83 -19.15
C ALA A 45 3.91 -14.32 -19.20
N ALA A 46 5.04 -14.65 -19.81
CA ALA A 46 5.49 -16.04 -19.97
C ALA A 46 5.79 -16.73 -18.63
N ASP A 47 6.23 -15.97 -17.63
CA ASP A 47 6.57 -16.48 -16.31
C ASP A 47 5.42 -16.23 -15.32
N ALA A 48 4.84 -15.02 -15.34
CA ALA A 48 3.83 -14.61 -14.38
C ALA A 48 2.49 -15.32 -14.54
N LEU A 49 2.00 -15.52 -15.77
CA LEU A 49 0.66 -16.09 -15.99
C LEU A 49 0.59 -17.60 -15.65
N PRO A 50 1.56 -18.44 -16.02
CA PRO A 50 1.60 -19.83 -15.56
C PRO A 50 1.80 -19.94 -14.04
N ALA A 51 2.70 -19.14 -13.45
CA ALA A 51 2.91 -19.11 -12.00
C ALA A 51 1.62 -18.69 -11.26
N PHE A 52 0.89 -17.72 -11.81
CA PHE A 52 -0.41 -17.32 -11.29
C PHE A 52 -1.40 -18.49 -11.32
N ALA A 53 -1.52 -19.19 -12.45
CA ALA A 53 -2.47 -20.29 -12.59
C ALA A 53 -2.17 -21.45 -11.62
N ALA A 54 -0.89 -21.71 -11.31
CA ALA A 54 -0.48 -22.75 -10.38
C ALA A 54 -0.98 -22.51 -8.94
N HIS A 55 -1.10 -21.24 -8.52
CA HIS A 55 -1.47 -20.87 -7.14
C HIS A 55 -2.59 -19.81 -7.08
N ALA A 56 -3.49 -19.82 -8.06
CA ALA A 56 -4.43 -18.73 -8.32
C ALA A 56 -5.26 -18.32 -7.08
N THR A 57 -5.74 -19.28 -6.28
CA THR A 57 -6.53 -18.99 -5.07
C THR A 57 -5.72 -18.19 -4.04
N ALA A 58 -4.50 -18.63 -3.73
CA ALA A 58 -3.65 -17.97 -2.76
C ALA A 58 -3.23 -16.57 -3.24
N ILE A 59 -2.86 -16.47 -4.52
CA ILE A 59 -2.43 -15.20 -5.12
C ILE A 59 -3.56 -14.17 -5.13
N ARG A 60 -4.76 -14.58 -5.54
CA ARG A 60 -5.94 -13.72 -5.53
C ARG A 60 -6.27 -13.25 -4.10
N LEU A 61 -6.20 -14.15 -3.12
CA LEU A 61 -6.41 -13.80 -1.72
C LEU A 61 -5.36 -12.79 -1.24
N GLY A 62 -4.08 -13.05 -1.48
CA GLY A 62 -2.98 -12.18 -1.04
C GLY A 62 -3.07 -10.77 -1.61
N PHE A 63 -3.35 -10.63 -2.91
CA PHE A 63 -3.58 -9.33 -3.53
C PHE A 63 -4.88 -8.66 -3.07
N TYR A 64 -5.94 -9.43 -2.82
CA TYR A 64 -7.20 -8.87 -2.31
C TYR A 64 -7.05 -8.33 -0.88
N LEU A 65 -6.27 -8.98 -0.02
CA LEU A 65 -5.96 -8.47 1.32
C LEU A 65 -5.16 -7.16 1.26
N ASN A 66 -4.18 -7.04 0.36
CA ASN A 66 -3.45 -5.79 0.12
C ASN A 66 -4.35 -4.68 -0.45
N LEU A 67 -5.29 -5.03 -1.33
CA LEU A 67 -6.33 -4.12 -1.81
C LEU A 67 -7.18 -3.60 -0.64
N LEU A 68 -7.68 -4.50 0.21
CA LEU A 68 -8.48 -4.11 1.39
C LEU A 68 -7.68 -3.26 2.37
N SER A 69 -6.40 -3.57 2.59
CA SER A 69 -5.51 -2.73 3.40
C SER A 69 -5.43 -1.31 2.86
N SER A 70 -5.24 -1.17 1.55
CA SER A 70 -5.20 0.14 0.87
C SER A 70 -6.52 0.89 1.02
N LEU A 71 -7.66 0.23 0.87
CA LEU A 71 -8.97 0.83 1.10
C LEU A 71 -9.16 1.31 2.55
N VAL A 72 -8.67 0.56 3.54
CA VAL A 72 -8.72 0.96 4.95
C VAL A 72 -7.85 2.19 5.23
N LEU A 73 -6.79 2.43 4.45
CA LEU A 73 -5.98 3.65 4.60
C LEU A 73 -6.73 4.93 4.21
N ILE A 74 -7.79 4.86 3.40
CA ILE A 74 -8.63 6.02 3.05
C ILE A 74 -9.29 6.63 4.29
N PRO A 75 -10.11 5.90 5.09
CA PRO A 75 -10.67 6.44 6.31
C PRO A 75 -9.60 6.76 7.35
N VAL A 76 -8.43 6.10 7.36
CA VAL A 76 -7.30 6.50 8.22
C VAL A 76 -6.80 7.90 7.89
N ALA A 77 -6.57 8.22 6.60
CA ALA A 77 -6.13 9.53 6.17
C ALA A 77 -7.13 10.63 6.59
N ILE A 78 -8.43 10.35 6.41
CA ILE A 78 -9.52 11.26 6.82
C ILE A 78 -9.58 11.41 8.35
N ALA A 79 -9.45 10.31 9.10
CA ALA A 79 -9.53 10.34 10.56
C ALA A 79 -8.37 11.11 11.19
N PHE A 80 -7.16 11.03 10.61
CA PHE A 80 -6.03 11.84 11.02
C PHE A 80 -6.27 13.35 10.79
N SER A 81 -6.86 13.71 9.65
CA SER A 81 -7.29 15.08 9.37
C SER A 81 -8.20 15.62 10.48
N ALA A 82 -9.19 14.82 10.85
CA ALA A 82 -10.17 15.17 11.87
C ALA A 82 -9.58 15.25 13.29
N ALA A 83 -8.56 14.45 13.59
CA ALA A 83 -7.89 14.45 14.89
C ALA A 83 -7.02 15.70 15.11
N LEU A 84 -6.48 16.30 14.04
CA LEU A 84 -5.56 17.43 14.12
C LEU A 84 -6.23 18.81 14.29
N GLY A 85 -7.57 18.86 14.43
CA GLY A 85 -8.33 20.10 14.65
C GLY A 85 -8.85 20.75 13.35
N PRO A 86 -9.20 22.05 13.34
CA PRO A 86 -9.67 22.73 12.14
C PRO A 86 -8.64 22.60 11.00
N ALA A 87 -9.05 21.91 9.93
CA ALA A 87 -8.11 21.52 8.88
C ALA A 87 -7.64 22.76 8.09
N SER A 88 -6.42 23.20 8.40
CA SER A 88 -5.67 24.15 7.57
C SER A 88 -5.53 23.60 6.15
N ILE A 89 -5.19 24.47 5.19
CA ILE A 89 -4.96 24.03 3.81
C ILE A 89 -3.92 22.90 3.74
N ALA A 90 -2.87 22.96 4.58
CA ALA A 90 -1.86 21.91 4.67
C ALA A 90 -2.44 20.55 5.09
N VAL A 91 -3.29 20.53 6.14
CA VAL A 91 -3.94 19.29 6.61
C VAL A 91 -4.85 18.71 5.53
N ARG A 92 -5.61 19.57 4.83
CA ARG A 92 -6.49 19.15 3.72
C ARG A 92 -5.70 18.58 2.55
N SER A 93 -4.62 19.24 2.14
CA SER A 93 -3.76 18.76 1.06
C SER A 93 -3.12 17.42 1.39
N LEU A 94 -2.59 17.25 2.61
CA LEU A 94 -2.04 15.96 3.04
C LEU A 94 -3.11 14.86 3.06
N THR A 95 -4.32 15.18 3.53
CA THR A 95 -5.44 14.23 3.50
C THR A 95 -5.75 13.80 2.06
N ALA A 96 -5.79 14.76 1.12
CA ALA A 96 -6.00 14.47 -0.30
C ALA A 96 -4.91 13.56 -0.87
N PHE A 97 -3.64 13.80 -0.55
CA PHE A 97 -2.53 12.92 -0.93
C PHE A 97 -2.68 11.51 -0.36
N GLY A 98 -3.08 11.38 0.91
CA GLY A 98 -3.30 10.07 1.54
C GLY A 98 -4.42 9.28 0.88
N VAL A 99 -5.56 9.94 0.60
CA VAL A 99 -6.69 9.33 -0.11
C VAL A 99 -6.30 8.96 -1.54
N ALA A 100 -5.67 9.87 -2.28
CA ALA A 100 -5.27 9.63 -3.66
C ALA A 100 -4.23 8.51 -3.77
N GLY A 101 -3.24 8.46 -2.87
CA GLY A 101 -2.25 7.37 -2.82
C GLY A 101 -2.88 6.02 -2.51
N ALA A 102 -3.81 5.96 -1.56
CA ALA A 102 -4.55 4.74 -1.25
C ALA A 102 -5.42 4.25 -2.42
N LEU A 103 -6.06 5.17 -3.15
CA LEU A 103 -6.82 4.84 -4.36
C LEU A 103 -5.91 4.33 -5.48
N ALA A 104 -4.79 5.01 -5.74
CA ALA A 104 -3.81 4.60 -6.75
C ALA A 104 -3.29 3.18 -6.47
N GLN A 105 -2.89 2.89 -5.22
CA GLN A 105 -2.49 1.53 -4.80
C GLN A 105 -3.61 0.51 -5.01
N THR A 106 -4.85 0.83 -4.61
CA THR A 106 -6.02 -0.05 -4.85
C THR A 106 -6.18 -0.40 -6.33
N LEU A 107 -6.03 0.59 -7.22
CA LEU A 107 -6.10 0.39 -8.67
C LEU A 107 -4.93 -0.46 -9.20
N GLY A 108 -3.76 -0.40 -8.56
CA GLY A 108 -2.70 -1.36 -8.81
C GLY A 108 -3.12 -2.77 -8.42
N TRP A 109 -3.53 -2.98 -7.17
CA TRP A 109 -3.83 -4.31 -6.64
C TRP A 109 -4.97 -5.02 -7.37
N VAL A 110 -6.01 -4.30 -7.80
CA VAL A 110 -7.24 -4.88 -8.36
C VAL A 110 -7.02 -5.69 -9.64
N ARG A 111 -5.92 -5.44 -10.36
CA ARG A 111 -5.58 -6.19 -11.59
C ARG A 111 -5.42 -7.68 -11.31
N TRP A 112 -4.80 -8.05 -10.20
CA TRP A 112 -4.48 -9.44 -9.86
C TRP A 112 -5.71 -10.31 -9.52
N PRO A 113 -6.68 -9.87 -8.70
CA PRO A 113 -7.85 -10.67 -8.40
C PRO A 113 -8.92 -10.66 -9.51
N LEU A 114 -8.95 -9.64 -10.39
CA LEU A 114 -10.03 -9.43 -11.35
C LEU A 114 -9.64 -9.57 -12.84
N ALA A 115 -8.49 -9.04 -13.25
CA ALA A 115 -8.09 -9.02 -14.66
C ALA A 115 -7.15 -10.19 -15.01
N VAL A 116 -6.11 -10.41 -14.20
CA VAL A 116 -5.11 -11.47 -14.40
C VAL A 116 -5.70 -12.88 -14.50
N PRO A 117 -6.77 -13.29 -13.79
CA PRO A 117 -7.32 -14.64 -13.94
C PRO A 117 -7.74 -14.94 -15.38
N ARG A 118 -8.42 -14.00 -16.04
CA ARG A 118 -8.84 -14.17 -17.44
C ARG A 118 -7.67 -14.17 -18.41
N LEU A 119 -6.65 -13.36 -18.13
CA LEU A 119 -5.42 -13.34 -18.93
C LEU A 119 -4.66 -14.67 -18.79
N ALA A 120 -4.58 -15.23 -17.58
CA ALA A 120 -3.93 -16.51 -17.34
C ALA A 120 -4.65 -17.66 -18.07
N ASP A 121 -5.98 -17.73 -17.95
CA ASP A 121 -6.79 -18.74 -18.64
C ASP A 121 -6.62 -18.64 -20.17
N ALA A 122 -6.74 -17.44 -20.73
CA ALA A 122 -6.58 -17.21 -22.17
C ALA A 122 -5.15 -17.53 -22.66
N TYR A 123 -4.13 -17.16 -21.88
CA TYR A 123 -2.74 -17.41 -22.23
C TYR A 123 -2.42 -18.91 -22.27
N LEU A 124 -2.98 -19.68 -21.32
CA LEU A 124 -2.78 -21.13 -21.26
C LEU A 124 -3.61 -21.89 -22.29
N ALA A 125 -4.80 -21.40 -22.65
CA ALA A 125 -5.63 -21.97 -23.71
C ALA A 125 -5.04 -21.74 -25.11
N ALA A 126 -4.38 -20.61 -25.33
CA ALA A 126 -3.77 -20.29 -26.62
C ALA A 126 -2.55 -21.17 -26.92
N ALA A 127 -2.47 -21.68 -28.16
CA ALA A 127 -1.36 -22.54 -28.60
C ALA A 127 0.00 -21.84 -28.40
N PRO A 128 1.04 -22.54 -27.91
CA PRO A 128 2.38 -21.99 -27.81
C PRO A 128 2.87 -21.38 -29.12
N GLY A 129 3.43 -20.16 -29.07
CA GLY A 129 3.92 -19.43 -30.26
C GLY A 129 2.83 -18.82 -31.15
N SER A 130 1.55 -18.97 -30.82
CA SER A 130 0.46 -18.35 -31.59
C SER A 130 0.39 -16.84 -31.41
N ALA A 131 -0.15 -16.15 -32.42
CA ALA A 131 -0.41 -14.71 -32.35
C ALA A 131 -1.38 -14.35 -31.21
N GLU A 132 -2.33 -15.24 -30.90
CA GLU A 132 -3.25 -15.08 -29.77
C GLU A 132 -2.49 -15.08 -28.43
N ARG A 133 -1.58 -16.04 -28.22
CA ARG A 133 -0.79 -16.11 -26.99
C ARG A 133 0.12 -14.89 -26.82
N ALA A 134 0.71 -14.41 -27.91
CA ALA A 134 1.50 -13.18 -27.92
C ALA A 134 0.65 -11.94 -27.57
N ALA A 135 -0.57 -11.84 -28.11
CA ALA A 135 -1.48 -10.73 -27.82
C ALA A 135 -1.95 -10.71 -26.36
N VAL A 136 -2.27 -11.87 -25.78
CA VAL A 136 -2.61 -11.99 -24.36
C VAL A 136 -1.42 -11.61 -23.49
N GLY A 137 -0.21 -12.07 -23.86
CA GLY A 137 1.02 -11.72 -23.16
C GLY A 137 1.30 -10.21 -23.16
N ALA A 138 1.24 -9.56 -24.32
CA ALA A 138 1.39 -8.11 -24.42
C ALA A 138 0.32 -7.34 -23.64
N SER A 139 -0.91 -7.87 -23.56
CA SER A 139 -1.98 -7.28 -22.75
C SER A 139 -1.67 -7.37 -21.25
N TYR A 140 -1.10 -8.49 -20.79
CA TYR A 140 -0.60 -8.62 -19.42
C TYR A 140 0.55 -7.64 -19.15
N ASP A 141 1.55 -7.58 -20.02
CA ASP A 141 2.72 -6.70 -19.80
C ASP A 141 2.28 -5.23 -19.73
N LEU A 142 1.35 -4.81 -20.60
CA LEU A 142 0.77 -3.48 -20.58
C LEU A 142 0.02 -3.17 -19.28
N ILE A 143 -0.89 -4.05 -18.84
CA ILE A 143 -1.66 -3.80 -17.61
C ILE A 143 -0.76 -3.86 -16.37
N ASN A 144 0.25 -4.74 -16.37
CA ASN A 144 1.20 -4.83 -15.26
C ASN A 144 2.07 -3.56 -15.17
N ALA A 145 2.61 -3.09 -16.29
CA ALA A 145 3.41 -1.87 -16.33
C ALA A 145 2.59 -0.61 -16.01
N TYR A 146 1.36 -0.50 -16.54
CA TYR A 146 0.53 0.69 -16.34
C TYR A 146 -0.18 0.68 -14.98
N ALA A 147 -1.06 -0.30 -14.74
CA ALA A 147 -1.85 -0.32 -13.52
C ALA A 147 -0.98 -0.63 -12.30
N GLY A 148 -0.03 -1.57 -12.44
CA GLY A 148 0.93 -1.90 -11.40
C GLY A 148 2.00 -0.83 -11.24
N GLY A 149 2.96 -0.82 -12.17
CA GLY A 149 4.15 0.02 -12.10
C GLY A 149 3.85 1.52 -12.02
N ALA A 150 3.12 2.06 -13.01
CA ALA A 150 2.90 3.50 -13.07
C ALA A 150 1.88 4.02 -12.05
N VAL A 151 0.71 3.37 -11.95
CA VAL A 151 -0.39 3.85 -11.09
C VAL A 151 -0.22 3.37 -9.65
N GLY A 152 -0.13 2.06 -9.43
CA GLY A 152 -0.11 1.47 -8.10
C GLY A 152 1.18 1.77 -7.33
N GLU A 153 2.31 1.51 -7.96
CA GLU A 153 3.63 1.56 -7.35
C GLU A 153 4.16 3.01 -7.39
N HIS A 154 4.43 3.58 -8.57
CA HIS A 154 5.04 4.90 -8.67
C HIS A 154 4.13 6.02 -8.13
N LEU A 155 2.95 6.23 -8.73
CA LEU A 155 2.06 7.30 -8.32
C LEU A 155 1.51 7.05 -6.90
N GLY A 156 1.15 5.80 -6.59
CA GLY A 156 0.68 5.42 -5.25
C GLY A 156 1.70 5.71 -4.15
N TRP A 157 2.95 5.25 -4.28
CA TRP A 157 3.99 5.51 -3.28
C TRP A 157 4.38 6.98 -3.20
N LEU A 158 4.40 7.71 -4.32
CA LEU A 158 4.69 9.14 -4.30
C LEU A 158 3.68 9.91 -3.45
N LEU A 159 2.38 9.72 -3.73
CA LEU A 159 1.30 10.40 -3.02
C LEU A 159 1.25 9.95 -1.55
N GLN A 160 1.38 8.64 -1.31
CA GLN A 160 1.43 8.08 0.04
C GLN A 160 2.62 8.63 0.83
N GLY A 161 3.79 8.80 0.20
CA GLY A 161 4.98 9.29 0.87
C GLY A 161 4.87 10.75 1.28
N ILE A 162 4.31 11.59 0.41
CA ILE A 162 4.00 12.99 0.75
C ILE A 162 3.08 13.05 1.97
N TRP A 163 2.01 12.24 1.96
CA TRP A 163 1.12 12.13 3.10
C TRP A 163 1.83 11.59 4.36
N ALA A 164 2.62 10.54 4.24
CA ALA A 164 3.30 9.86 5.34
C ALA A 164 4.33 10.77 6.05
N VAL A 165 5.13 11.51 5.28
CA VAL A 165 6.05 12.52 5.83
C VAL A 165 5.26 13.62 6.54
N GLY A 166 4.27 14.18 5.86
CA GLY A 166 3.48 15.29 6.40
C GLY A 166 2.71 14.91 7.67
N ILE A 167 2.08 13.74 7.69
CA ILE A 167 1.33 13.29 8.86
C ILE A 167 2.25 12.96 10.02
N GLY A 168 3.42 12.37 9.78
CA GLY A 168 4.43 12.15 10.82
C GLY A 168 4.86 13.47 11.48
N VAL A 169 5.13 14.51 10.68
CA VAL A 169 5.48 15.85 11.19
C VAL A 169 4.34 16.47 12.00
N LEU A 170 3.09 16.34 11.54
CA LEU A 170 1.93 16.86 12.26
C LEU A 170 1.67 16.11 13.57
N LEU A 171 1.81 14.79 13.57
CA LEU A 171 1.71 13.97 14.78
C LEU A 171 2.81 14.31 15.79
N ALA A 172 4.03 14.60 15.33
CA ALA A 172 5.14 15.02 16.19
C ALA A 172 4.91 16.40 16.85
N ARG A 173 4.01 17.22 16.29
CA ARG A 173 3.59 18.51 16.84
C ARG A 173 2.29 18.42 17.62
N SER A 174 1.63 17.26 17.61
CA SER A 174 0.37 17.04 18.31
C SER A 174 0.60 16.71 19.79
N THR A 175 -0.42 16.92 20.62
CA THR A 175 -0.45 16.45 22.02
C THR A 175 -0.97 15.01 22.14
N PHE A 176 -1.49 14.44 21.06
CA PHE A 176 -2.14 13.12 21.05
C PHE A 176 -1.16 11.96 21.15
N LEU A 177 0.05 12.11 20.60
CA LEU A 177 1.10 11.09 20.58
C LEU A 177 2.43 11.65 21.10
N PRO A 178 3.33 10.81 21.63
CA PRO A 178 4.69 11.23 21.94
C PRO A 178 5.38 11.80 20.69
N ARG A 179 6.07 12.93 20.83
CA ARG A 179 6.77 13.61 19.72
C ARG A 179 7.71 12.69 18.96
N TRP A 180 8.47 11.83 19.65
CA TRP A 180 9.41 10.91 19.04
C TRP A 180 8.73 9.92 18.10
N LEU A 181 7.49 9.51 18.41
CA LEU A 181 6.75 8.55 17.59
C LEU A 181 6.35 9.18 16.26
N GLY A 182 5.87 10.43 16.27
CA GLY A 182 5.62 11.18 15.03
C GLY A 182 6.88 11.41 14.20
N MET A 183 7.99 11.78 14.86
CA MET A 183 9.28 11.99 14.19
C MET A 183 9.83 10.71 13.56
N ALA A 184 9.68 9.56 14.23
CA ALA A 184 10.10 8.27 13.70
C ALA A 184 9.34 7.92 12.41
N GLY A 185 8.01 8.11 12.39
CA GLY A 185 7.20 7.89 11.20
C GLY A 185 7.57 8.83 10.05
N ALA A 186 7.81 10.10 10.33
CA ALA A 186 8.26 11.07 9.33
C ALA A 186 9.64 10.73 8.76
N ALA A 187 10.59 10.32 9.61
CA ALA A 187 11.94 9.96 9.19
C ALA A 187 11.95 8.70 8.32
N LEU A 188 11.23 7.65 8.73
CA LEU A 188 11.05 6.44 7.93
C LEU A 188 10.44 6.78 6.56
N ALA A 189 9.41 7.64 6.53
CA ALA A 189 8.77 8.08 5.29
C ALA A 189 9.70 8.89 4.37
N ALA A 190 10.49 9.79 4.95
CA ALA A 190 11.48 10.57 4.20
C ALA A 190 12.58 9.69 3.60
N VAL A 191 12.88 8.56 4.23
CA VAL A 191 13.84 7.58 3.71
C VAL A 191 13.18 6.71 2.64
N TRP A 192 12.03 6.07 2.87
CA TRP A 192 11.51 5.13 1.87
C TRP A 192 11.01 5.81 0.59
N LEU A 193 10.43 7.02 0.69
CA LEU A 193 9.82 7.74 -0.44
C LEU A 193 10.73 7.87 -1.67
N PRO A 194 11.96 8.43 -1.58
CA PRO A 194 12.82 8.57 -2.75
C PRO A 194 13.23 7.23 -3.36
N PHE A 195 13.39 6.18 -2.54
CA PHE A 195 13.80 4.86 -3.02
C PHE A 195 12.65 4.13 -3.73
N THR A 196 11.44 4.16 -3.16
CA THR A 196 10.26 3.54 -3.79
C THR A 196 9.78 4.32 -5.01
N ALA A 197 9.90 5.66 -5.00
CA ALA A 197 9.61 6.47 -6.18
C ALA A 197 10.59 6.17 -7.33
N ALA A 198 11.87 5.97 -7.01
CA ALA A 198 12.90 5.57 -7.97
C ALA A 198 12.65 4.14 -8.50
N SER A 199 12.36 3.17 -7.62
CA SER A 199 12.07 1.79 -8.04
C SER A 199 10.83 1.70 -8.93
N GLY A 200 9.78 2.44 -8.59
CA GLY A 200 8.58 2.55 -9.43
C GLY A 200 8.84 3.23 -10.77
N PHE A 201 9.79 4.16 -10.85
CA PHE A 201 10.19 4.78 -12.11
C PHE A 201 10.99 3.82 -13.01
N THR A 202 11.85 2.99 -12.42
CA THR A 202 12.62 1.98 -13.17
C THR A 202 11.84 0.71 -13.45
N GLY A 203 10.71 0.48 -12.77
CA GLY A 203 9.93 -0.75 -12.85
C GLY A 203 10.71 -1.98 -12.39
N SER A 204 11.62 -1.82 -11.41
CA SER A 204 12.48 -2.89 -10.94
C SER A 204 12.36 -3.03 -9.42
N HIS A 205 12.06 -4.24 -8.98
CA HIS A 205 11.89 -4.61 -7.58
C HIS A 205 13.13 -5.30 -6.99
N VAL A 206 14.23 -5.33 -7.76
CA VAL A 206 15.49 -5.96 -7.37
C VAL A 206 16.62 -4.95 -7.22
N GLY A 207 17.63 -5.33 -6.43
CA GLY A 207 18.82 -4.50 -6.19
C GLY A 207 18.70 -3.57 -4.97
N ALA A 208 19.77 -2.81 -4.71
CA ALA A 208 19.94 -2.07 -3.45
C ALA A 208 18.87 -0.99 -3.24
N VAL A 209 18.49 -0.27 -4.30
CA VAL A 209 17.48 0.81 -4.21
C VAL A 209 16.12 0.25 -3.81
N ALA A 210 15.64 -0.77 -4.53
CA ALA A 210 14.38 -1.45 -4.22
C ALA A 210 14.41 -2.09 -2.83
N THR A 211 15.53 -2.72 -2.45
CA THR A 211 15.69 -3.36 -1.13
C THR A 211 15.57 -2.34 0.01
N ILE A 212 16.29 -1.21 -0.07
CA ILE A 212 16.24 -0.17 0.97
C ILE A 212 14.84 0.44 1.05
N GLY A 213 14.21 0.73 -0.10
CA GLY A 213 12.85 1.23 -0.18
C GLY A 213 11.85 0.29 0.50
N THR A 214 11.82 -0.97 0.08
CA THR A 214 10.88 -1.99 0.58
C THR A 214 11.09 -2.29 2.07
N LEU A 215 12.33 -2.43 2.54
CA LEU A 215 12.60 -2.66 3.95
C LEU A 215 12.14 -1.48 4.82
N THR A 216 12.48 -0.25 4.41
CA THR A 216 12.10 0.94 5.17
C THR A 216 10.59 1.17 5.14
N TYR A 217 9.95 0.91 4.00
CA TYR A 217 8.49 0.95 3.86
C TYR A 217 7.80 -0.09 4.75
N THR A 218 8.35 -1.31 4.84
CA THR A 218 7.85 -2.36 5.74
C THR A 218 7.96 -1.94 7.20
N ILE A 219 9.09 -1.38 7.62
CA ILE A 219 9.27 -0.83 8.97
C ILE A 219 8.27 0.31 9.23
N TRP A 220 7.97 1.12 8.22
CA TRP A 220 6.95 2.17 8.33
C TRP A 220 5.52 1.62 8.50
N TYR A 221 5.17 0.49 7.89
CA TYR A 221 3.90 -0.21 8.18
C TYR A 221 3.85 -0.75 9.61
N VAL A 222 4.97 -1.30 10.11
CA VAL A 222 5.08 -1.68 11.52
C VAL A 222 4.88 -0.47 12.43
N TRP A 223 5.42 0.70 12.05
CA TRP A 223 5.16 1.94 12.77
C TRP A 223 3.67 2.33 12.77
N LEU A 224 2.93 2.17 11.67
CA LEU A 224 1.48 2.40 11.66
C LEU A 224 0.74 1.48 12.63
N LEU A 225 1.13 0.20 12.70
CA LEU A 225 0.59 -0.75 13.68
C LEU A 225 0.85 -0.29 15.11
N VAL A 226 2.08 0.14 15.40
CA VAL A 226 2.45 0.68 16.73
C VAL A 226 1.63 1.90 17.07
N VAL A 227 1.45 2.85 16.15
CA VAL A 227 0.59 4.02 16.35
C VAL A 227 -0.85 3.58 16.64
N GLY A 228 -1.37 2.62 15.88
CA GLY A 228 -2.72 2.08 16.09
C GLY A 228 -2.91 1.49 17.49
N VAL A 229 -1.97 0.65 17.93
CA VAL A 229 -1.98 0.06 19.29
C VAL A 229 -1.87 1.14 20.37
N VAL A 230 -0.98 2.13 20.20
CA VAL A 230 -0.84 3.24 21.17
C VAL A 230 -2.14 4.03 21.30
N LEU A 231 -2.84 4.31 20.19
CA LEU A 231 -4.14 4.99 20.22
C LEU A 231 -5.19 4.16 20.97
N LEU A 232 -5.26 2.85 20.73
CA LEU A 232 -6.18 1.94 21.43
C LEU A 232 -5.89 1.87 22.94
N VAL A 233 -4.62 1.76 23.34
CA VAL A 233 -4.22 1.69 24.76
C VAL A 233 -4.52 3.00 25.48
N ARG A 234 -4.25 4.15 24.84
CA ARG A 234 -4.53 5.46 25.44
C ARG A 234 -6.03 5.71 25.61
N ALA A 235 -6.85 5.31 24.64
CA ALA A 235 -8.29 5.46 24.74
C ALA A 235 -8.94 4.63 25.85
N ARG A 236 -8.31 3.51 26.27
CA ARG A 236 -8.76 2.71 27.44
C ARG A 236 -8.41 3.31 28.80
N ARG A 237 -7.46 4.25 28.83
CA ARG A 237 -6.98 4.90 30.07
C ARG A 237 -7.68 6.22 30.37
N GLN A 238 -8.50 6.70 29.44
CA GLN A 238 -9.35 7.89 29.57
C GLN A 238 -10.78 7.46 29.94
#